data_AF-A0A821NU98-F1
#
_entry.id   AF-A0A821NU98-F1
#
_cell.length_a   1.000
_cell.length_b   1.000
_cell.length_c   1.000
_cell.angle_alpha   90.00
_cell.angle_beta   90.00
_cell.angle_gamma   90.00
#
_symmetry.space_group_name_H-M   'P 1'
#
loop_
_entity.id
_entity.type
_entity.pdbx_description
1 polymer ?
#
loop_
_entity_poly.entity_id
_entity_poly.type
_entity_poly.pdbx_seq_one_letter_code
_entity_poly.pdbx_strand_id
1 'polypeptide(L)'
;EYAEHYFPTFDLIFKNGDDLRQDMLALQFIQMIDIIWKADGLDLSLLPYGCLATDNCSGLIEVVKNAKTIMNIQKLGGLKGQFQFDASALYRWISKNNPGAEK
;
A
#
# COMPACT_ATOMS: atom_id res chain seq x y z
N GLU A 1 3.70 -23.69 15.15
CA GLU A 1 3.35 -22.51 15.99
C GLU A 1 4.55 -21.69 16.45
N TYR A 2 5.61 -22.25 17.06
CA TYR A 2 6.75 -21.43 17.54
C TYR A 2 7.65 -20.79 16.46
N ALA A 3 7.70 -21.36 15.25
CA ALA A 3 8.60 -20.88 14.18
C ALA A 3 8.13 -19.56 13.52
N GLU A 4 6.82 -19.30 13.48
CA GLU A 4 6.26 -18.07 12.87
C GLU A 4 6.59 -16.81 13.68
N HIS A 5 6.90 -16.95 14.98
CA HIS A 5 7.21 -15.80 15.84
C HIS A 5 8.63 -15.23 15.58
N TYR A 6 9.52 -15.99 14.95
CA TYR A 6 10.92 -15.60 14.74
C TYR A 6 11.23 -15.16 13.30
N PHE A 7 10.38 -15.50 12.32
CA PHE A 7 10.63 -15.17 10.92
C PHE A 7 9.47 -14.34 10.35
N PRO A 8 9.75 -13.14 9.79
CA PRO A 8 8.72 -12.35 9.15
C PRO A 8 8.12 -13.08 7.95
N THR A 9 6.80 -13.00 7.80
CA THR A 9 6.10 -13.54 6.62
C THR A 9 6.18 -12.55 5.47
N PHE A 10 6.61 -13.03 4.30
CA PHE A 10 6.65 -12.24 3.07
C PHE A 10 5.46 -12.61 2.19
N ASP A 11 4.54 -11.67 2.02
CA ASP A 11 3.37 -11.86 1.16
C ASP A 11 3.65 -11.21 -0.20
N LEU A 12 3.34 -11.94 -1.26
CA LEU A 12 3.51 -11.52 -2.65
C LEU A 12 2.21 -11.70 -3.42
N ILE A 13 1.91 -10.78 -4.32
CA ILE A 13 0.88 -10.92 -5.34
C ILE A 13 1.57 -11.39 -6.61
N PHE A 14 1.24 -12.60 -7.06
CA PHE A 14 1.54 -13.02 -8.42
C PHE A 14 0.50 -12.46 -9.37
N LYS A 15 0.94 -11.74 -10.40
CA LYS A 15 0.08 -11.12 -11.39
C LYS A 15 0.44 -11.65 -12.78
N ASN A 16 -0.56 -12.15 -13.49
CA ASN A 16 -0.43 -12.67 -14.84
C ASN A 16 -1.45 -11.98 -15.75
N GLY A 17 -1.04 -11.67 -16.99
CA GLY A 17 -1.84 -10.97 -17.98
C GLY A 17 -1.57 -9.47 -18.08
N ASP A 18 -0.83 -8.89 -17.13
CA ASP A 18 -0.52 -7.46 -17.09
C ASP A 18 0.99 -7.23 -17.21
N ASP A 19 1.37 -6.21 -18.00
CA ASP A 19 2.75 -5.82 -18.19
C ASP A 19 3.27 -4.93 -17.04
N LEU A 20 3.91 -5.55 -16.05
CA LEU A 20 4.45 -4.86 -14.88
C LEU A 20 5.68 -3.99 -15.15
N ARG A 21 6.22 -3.95 -16.37
CA ARG A 21 7.37 -3.10 -16.70
C ARG A 21 7.06 -1.61 -16.51
N GLN A 22 5.80 -1.20 -16.73
CA GLN A 22 5.36 0.17 -16.53
C GLN A 22 5.27 0.53 -15.03
N ASP A 23 4.68 -0.35 -14.22
CA ASP A 23 4.62 -0.20 -12.76
C ASP A 23 6.02 -0.11 -12.14
N MET A 24 6.96 -0.95 -12.59
CA MET A 24 8.36 -0.90 -12.18
C MET A 24 8.99 0.47 -12.45
N LEU A 25 8.82 1.03 -13.65
CA LEU A 25 9.37 2.34 -14.00
C LEU A 25 8.76 3.46 -13.14
N ALA A 26 7.45 3.41 -12.89
CA ALA A 26 6.77 4.38 -12.04
C ALA A 26 7.30 4.33 -10.59
N LEU A 27 7.47 3.12 -10.04
CA LEU A 27 8.00 2.93 -8.68
C LEU A 27 9.46 3.37 -8.57
N GLN A 28 10.29 3.09 -9.58
CA GLN A 28 11.67 3.60 -9.65
C GLN A 28 11.73 5.12 -9.65
N PHE A 29 10.82 5.78 -10.39
CA PHE A 29 10.74 7.23 -10.41
C PHE A 29 10.35 7.81 -9.03
N ILE A 30 9.37 7.19 -8.34
CA ILE A 30 9.00 7.56 -6.97
C ILE A 30 10.18 7.40 -6.01
N GLN A 31 10.96 6.31 -6.14
CA GLN A 31 12.18 6.09 -5.33
C GLN A 31 13.23 7.18 -5.57
N MET A 32 13.45 7.60 -6.82
CA MET A 32 14.37 8.70 -7.12
C MET A 32 13.94 10.01 -6.49
N ILE A 33 12.64 10.34 -6.56
CA ILE A 33 12.08 11.53 -5.93
C ILE A 33 12.27 11.47 -4.40
N ASP A 34 12.01 10.32 -3.77
CA ASP A 34 12.19 10.12 -2.33
C ASP A 34 13.66 10.38 -1.91
N ILE A 35 14.62 9.90 -2.70
CA ILE A 35 16.05 10.15 -2.47
C ILE A 35 16.36 11.65 -2.55
N ILE A 36 15.84 12.35 -3.57
CA ILE A 36 16.08 13.78 -3.77
C ILE A 36 15.50 14.60 -2.60
N TRP A 37 14.26 14.33 -2.19
CA TRP A 37 13.63 15.03 -1.08
C TRP A 37 14.33 14.77 0.24
N LYS A 38 14.72 13.52 0.52
CA LYS A 38 15.48 13.19 1.73
C LYS A 38 16.85 13.85 1.75
N ALA A 39 17.51 13.99 0.60
CA ALA A 39 18.78 14.72 0.50
C ALA A 39 18.64 16.21 0.86
N ASP A 40 17.45 16.80 0.66
CA ASP A 40 17.11 18.18 1.06
C ASP A 40 16.49 18.26 2.47
N GLY A 41 16.52 17.16 3.24
CA GLY A 41 15.98 17.11 4.60
C GLY A 41 14.46 16.95 4.67
N LEU A 42 13.80 16.60 3.57
CA LEU A 42 12.36 16.40 3.50
C LEU A 42 12.01 14.90 3.45
N ASP A 43 11.61 14.33 4.58
CA ASP A 43 11.07 12.97 4.65
C ASP A 43 9.54 12.97 4.56
N LEU A 44 9.02 12.67 3.37
CA LEU A 44 7.57 12.64 3.10
C LEU A 44 6.92 11.27 3.36
N SER A 45 7.64 10.32 3.97
CA SER A 45 7.12 8.97 4.27
C SER A 45 6.55 8.24 3.05
N LEU A 46 7.22 8.35 1.89
CA LEU A 46 6.85 7.59 0.69
C LEU A 46 7.11 6.09 0.89
N LEU A 47 6.26 5.25 0.31
CA LEU A 47 6.36 3.79 0.38
C LEU A 47 6.31 3.15 -1.02
N PRO A 48 7.40 3.23 -1.81
CA PRO A 48 7.49 2.55 -3.09
C PRO A 48 7.71 1.04 -2.89
N TYR A 49 6.62 0.29 -2.87
CA TYR A 49 6.62 -1.17 -2.70
C TYR A 49 7.31 -1.89 -3.86
N GLY A 50 7.78 -3.11 -3.63
CA GLY A 50 8.43 -3.94 -4.63
C GLY A 50 7.49 -4.33 -5.78
N CYS A 51 7.97 -4.20 -7.01
CA CYS A 51 7.32 -4.70 -8.21
C CYS A 51 8.40 -5.26 -9.14
N LEU A 52 8.20 -6.46 -9.64
CA LEU A 52 9.15 -7.15 -10.50
C LEU A 52 8.42 -7.88 -11.61
N ALA A 53 8.60 -7.43 -12.86
CA ALA A 53 8.25 -8.21 -14.03
C ALA A 53 9.22 -9.40 -14.14
N THR A 54 8.68 -10.62 -14.17
CA THR A 54 9.46 -11.86 -14.24
C THR A 54 9.44 -12.49 -15.62
N ASP A 55 8.38 -12.22 -16.39
CA ASP A 55 8.21 -12.69 -17.77
C ASP A 55 7.35 -11.68 -18.56
N ASN A 56 7.09 -11.96 -19.83
CA ASN A 56 6.18 -11.17 -20.64
C ASN A 56 4.76 -11.19 -20.02
N CYS A 57 4.25 -10.02 -19.68
CA CYS A 57 2.94 -9.82 -19.04
C CYS A 57 2.73 -10.62 -17.75
N SER A 58 3.79 -10.91 -16.98
CA SER A 58 3.65 -11.46 -15.64
C SER A 58 4.75 -11.02 -14.68
N GLY A 59 4.45 -11.10 -13.39
CA GLY A 59 5.43 -10.81 -12.35
C GLY A 59 4.86 -10.82 -10.94
N LEU A 60 5.63 -10.24 -10.03
CA LEU A 60 5.40 -10.25 -8.60
C LEU A 60 5.28 -8.82 -8.07
N ILE A 61 4.35 -8.60 -7.15
CA ILE A 61 4.17 -7.34 -6.43
C ILE A 61 4.23 -7.62 -4.93
N GLU A 62 4.98 -6.81 -4.19
CA GLU A 62 5.04 -6.85 -2.74
C GLU A 62 3.69 -6.46 -2.11
N VAL A 63 3.24 -7.23 -1.13
CA VAL A 63 2.06 -6.86 -0.34
C VAL A 63 2.47 -5.97 0.83
N VAL A 64 1.97 -4.74 0.82
CA VAL A 64 2.06 -3.85 1.99
C VAL A 64 1.13 -4.36 3.09
N LYS A 65 1.71 -4.81 4.20
CA LYS A 65 0.98 -5.36 5.35
C LYS A 65 0.10 -4.27 5.99
N ASN A 66 -1.02 -4.70 6.58
CA ASN A 66 -1.99 -3.83 7.27
C ASN A 66 -2.60 -2.71 6.40
N ALA A 67 -2.50 -2.80 5.07
CA ALA A 67 -3.07 -1.82 4.16
C ALA A 67 -4.52 -2.17 3.77
N LYS A 68 -5.33 -1.13 3.51
CA LYS A 68 -6.64 -1.25 2.87
C LYS A 68 -6.81 -0.18 1.81
N THR A 69 -7.47 -0.52 0.71
CA THR A 69 -7.85 0.48 -0.29
C THR A 69 -8.85 1.48 0.31
N ILE A 70 -8.79 2.74 -0.13
CA ILE A 70 -9.73 3.79 0.30
C ILE A 70 -11.18 3.36 0.06
N MET A 71 -11.44 2.69 -1.06
CA MET A 71 -12.77 2.14 -1.37
C MET A 71 -13.24 1.11 -0.33
N ASN A 72 -12.35 0.22 0.13
CA ASN A 72 -12.70 -0.75 1.17
C ASN A 72 -12.99 -0.07 2.52
N ILE A 73 -12.33 1.06 2.81
CA ILE A 73 -12.62 1.87 4.00
C ILE A 73 -13.98 2.56 3.88
N GLN A 74 -14.33 3.11 2.71
CA GLN A 74 -15.60 3.81 2.49
C GLN A 74 -16.82 2.87 2.48
N LYS A 75 -16.67 1.63 2.00
CA LYS A 75 -17.73 0.61 1.97
C LYS A 75 -18.23 0.18 3.36
N LEU A 76 -17.55 0.58 4.45
CA LEU A 76 -17.99 0.30 5.82
C LEU A 76 -19.38 0.90 6.15
N GLY A 77 -19.95 1.76 5.29
CA GLY A 77 -21.34 2.25 5.36
C GLY A 77 -22.44 1.34 4.77
N GLY A 78 -22.11 0.13 4.30
CA GLY A 78 -23.08 -0.84 3.76
C GLY A 78 -23.42 -0.64 2.28
N LEU A 79 -24.49 -1.31 1.79
CA LEU A 79 -24.89 -1.34 0.37
C LEU A 79 -25.24 0.04 -0.23
N LYS A 80 -25.63 1.02 0.59
CA LYS A 80 -25.86 2.41 0.15
C LYS A 80 -24.56 3.21 -0.09
N GLY A 81 -23.42 2.72 0.40
CA GLY A 81 -22.11 3.40 0.33
C GLY A 81 -21.36 3.24 -1.00
N GLN A 82 -21.86 2.47 -1.98
CA GLN A 82 -21.26 2.43 -3.32
C GLN A 82 -21.49 3.73 -4.11
N PHE A 83 -22.51 4.51 -3.76
CA PHE A 83 -22.91 5.73 -4.48
C PHE A 83 -22.83 7.01 -3.62
N GLN A 84 -22.47 6.88 -2.33
CA GLN A 84 -22.33 8.01 -1.42
C GLN A 84 -21.00 7.89 -0.68
N PHE A 85 -20.06 8.76 -1.05
CA PHE A 85 -18.77 8.87 -0.38
C PHE A 85 -18.96 9.54 0.98
N ASP A 86 -18.71 8.80 2.05
CA ASP A 86 -18.65 9.36 3.39
C ASP A 86 -17.27 9.98 3.65
N ALA A 87 -17.22 11.31 3.66
CA ALA A 87 -16.00 12.08 3.90
C ALA A 87 -15.36 11.82 5.28
N SER A 88 -16.15 11.37 6.27
CA SER A 88 -15.67 11.07 7.63
C SER A 88 -15.11 9.66 7.78
N ALA A 89 -15.32 8.78 6.78
CA ALA A 89 -14.96 7.37 6.88
C ALA A 89 -13.46 7.14 7.07
N LEU A 90 -12.63 7.91 6.36
CA LEU A 90 -11.18 7.79 6.47
C LEU A 90 -10.69 8.24 7.85
N TYR A 91 -11.15 9.40 8.34
CA TYR A 91 -10.81 9.89 9.67
C TYR A 91 -11.16 8.87 10.76
N ARG A 92 -12.39 8.34 10.77
CA ARG A 92 -12.82 7.34 11.75
C ARG A 92 -11.99 6.05 11.67
N TRP A 93 -11.62 5.61 10.46
CA TRP A 93 -10.76 4.45 10.28
C TRP A 93 -9.36 4.71 10.86
N ILE A 94 -8.76 5.88 10.59
CA ILE A 94 -7.45 6.25 11.14
C ILE A 94 -7.51 6.33 12.67
N SER A 95 -8.47 7.05 13.26
CA SER A 95 -8.61 7.17 14.72
C SER A 95 -8.79 5.81 15.40
N LYS A 96 -9.61 4.94 14.80
CA LYS A 96 -9.83 3.58 15.33
C LYS A 96 -8.57 2.72 15.35
N ASN A 97 -7.71 2.85 14.33
CA ASN A 97 -6.46 2.07 14.25
C ASN A 97 -5.30 2.72 15.02
N ASN A 98 -5.47 3.94 15.55
CA ASN A 98 -4.45 4.67 16.30
C ASN A 98 -5.01 5.20 17.63
N PRO A 99 -5.47 4.32 18.55
CA PRO A 99 -6.16 4.73 19.78
C PRO A 99 -5.27 5.51 20.77
N GLY A 100 -3.95 5.52 20.58
CA GLY A 100 -2.99 6.24 21.42
C GLY A 100 -2.52 7.59 20.87
N ALA A 101 -3.00 8.01 19.69
CA ALA A 101 -2.61 9.27 19.07
C ALA A 101 -3.38 10.49 19.62
N GLU A 102 -4.42 10.26 20.45
CA GLU A 102 -5.07 11.31 21.24
C GLU A 102 -4.35 11.49 22.58
N LYS A 103 -3.20 12.18 22.57
CA LYS A 103 -2.61 12.85 23.74
C LYS A 103 -1.88 14.11 23.32
#